data_AF-A0A956PRN2-F1
#
_entry.id   AF-A0A956PRN2-F1
#
_cell.length_a   1.000
_cell.length_b   1.000
_cell.length_c   1.000
_cell.angle_alpha   90.00
_cell.angle_beta   90.00
_cell.angle_gamma   90.00
#
_symmetry.space_group_name_H-M   'P 1'
#
loop_
_entity.id
_entity.type
_entity.pdbx_description
1 polymer ?
#
loop_
_entity_poly.entity_id
_entity_poly.type
_entity_poly.pdbx_seq_one_letter_code
_entity_poly.pdbx_strand_id
1 'polypeptide(L)'
;FLTLETVEVDNMGEEMIRGLYQSVSPLIDRRHRLFFKPNNHEQELSASGVPVVTASALFAEAEYLSLNPGEVTGRLRIFESAEEFRAQRESLEWYDIILMDRVPDDIPRLSGIINSNHTTPLSHTNVLASGWQIPNAVQLGIRGKAVDLDKQWVRYKVDSEARELVLEPTDAPQPLPRKPSWAVHQVRMERPDSESARIVSLNDLRLNDRYRYGTKAANLGELMHLLDHGSPKLLGYYQLPRPPRENLLSHLSEFLGAENEVKALMASARTFLKENVTIPRGLAIPFSFQRLFLESSPTIQQTIGKLKMALQLDAREVDPLCVSLQNLIRNTRIPDSLREQIDEQITMNLMGVSSFVVRSSSNAEDLEEFSAAGVYESINHVTTADKLFESIKKVWASLLSPRSTRLRQEVGISLDDSYMGVVIQEEVPSDFGGVMVTTNPTNRSDFRNVYLNASVKSVENIVGGTELPIQYLFNTVEGGGKTLSLGDADRDLPTEQLNLLGQLAFAGRLLQSHFSPDYTFSWPVDIEWLASEDRIYILQLRPYAK
;
A
#
# COMPACT_ATOMS: atom_id res chain seq x y z
N PHE A 1 -26.06 13.34 -20.19
CA PHE A 1 -26.84 12.13 -20.54
C PHE A 1 -27.46 11.59 -19.26
N LEU A 2 -28.30 10.56 -19.33
CA LEU A 2 -28.81 9.83 -18.18
C LEU A 2 -28.27 8.40 -18.20
N THR A 3 -28.11 7.80 -17.03
CA THR A 3 -27.74 6.39 -16.87
C THR A 3 -28.90 5.62 -16.27
N LEU A 4 -29.12 4.41 -16.78
CA LEU A 4 -29.96 3.38 -16.20
C LEU A 4 -29.04 2.40 -15.47
N GLU A 5 -29.24 2.26 -14.16
CA GLU A 5 -28.36 1.51 -13.27
C GLU A 5 -29.18 0.52 -12.44
N THR A 6 -28.60 -0.65 -12.20
CA THR A 6 -29.11 -1.62 -11.21
C THR A 6 -28.35 -1.49 -9.90
N VAL A 7 -28.64 -2.34 -8.93
CA VAL A 7 -27.72 -2.58 -7.80
C VAL A 7 -26.54 -3.45 -8.26
N GLU A 8 -25.40 -3.38 -7.56
CA GLU A 8 -24.17 -4.10 -7.92
C GLU A 8 -24.32 -5.63 -7.98
N VAL A 9 -25.24 -6.16 -7.19
CA VAL A 9 -25.49 -7.61 -7.02
C VAL A 9 -26.41 -8.21 -8.08
N ASP A 10 -26.86 -7.37 -9.01
CA ASP A 10 -27.80 -7.78 -10.02
C ASP A 10 -27.05 -8.47 -11.17
N ASN A 11 -27.36 -9.75 -11.41
CA ASN A 11 -26.75 -10.57 -12.46
C ASN A 11 -27.65 -10.65 -13.70
N MET A 12 -28.40 -9.58 -14.00
CA MET A 12 -29.22 -9.47 -15.21
C MET A 12 -28.41 -9.85 -16.47
N GLY A 13 -28.77 -10.98 -17.07
CA GLY A 13 -28.27 -11.38 -18.38
C GLY A 13 -28.83 -10.52 -19.53
N GLU A 14 -28.35 -10.79 -20.74
CA GLU A 14 -28.58 -9.93 -21.91
C GLU A 14 -30.06 -9.63 -22.18
N GLU A 15 -30.93 -10.65 -22.17
CA GLU A 15 -32.36 -10.47 -22.46
C GLU A 15 -33.05 -9.55 -21.44
N MET A 16 -32.68 -9.67 -20.16
CA MET A 16 -33.24 -8.84 -19.11
C MET A 16 -32.74 -7.39 -19.24
N ILE A 17 -31.43 -7.18 -19.49
CA ILE A 17 -30.88 -5.83 -19.70
C ILE A 17 -31.56 -5.16 -20.89
N ARG A 18 -31.69 -5.88 -22.00
CA ARG A 18 -32.36 -5.39 -23.21
C ARG A 18 -33.82 -5.05 -22.94
N GLY A 19 -34.55 -5.94 -22.25
CA GLY A 19 -35.95 -5.73 -21.88
C GLY A 19 -36.15 -4.52 -20.96
N LEU A 20 -35.30 -4.36 -19.93
CA LEU A 20 -35.32 -3.20 -19.05
C LEU A 20 -35.07 -1.91 -19.84
N TYR A 21 -34.00 -1.87 -20.65
CA TYR A 21 -33.66 -0.70 -21.44
C TYR A 21 -34.77 -0.32 -22.42
N GLN A 22 -35.36 -1.29 -23.13
CA GLN A 22 -36.46 -1.08 -24.07
C GLN A 22 -37.76 -0.63 -23.39
N SER A 23 -37.97 -1.01 -22.12
CA SER A 23 -39.13 -0.58 -21.35
C SER A 23 -38.98 0.87 -20.86
N VAL A 24 -37.76 1.28 -20.49
CA VAL A 24 -37.49 2.62 -19.94
C VAL A 24 -37.22 3.66 -21.02
N SER A 25 -36.45 3.33 -22.06
CA SER A 25 -36.00 4.28 -23.08
C SER A 25 -37.14 5.09 -23.74
N PRO A 26 -38.32 4.52 -24.06
CA PRO A 26 -39.44 5.28 -24.62
C PRO A 26 -40.06 6.31 -23.67
N LEU A 27 -39.83 6.17 -22.36
CA LEU A 27 -40.37 7.04 -21.31
C LEU A 27 -39.48 8.25 -21.01
N ILE A 28 -38.24 8.27 -21.54
CA ILE A 28 -37.27 9.35 -21.33
C ILE A 28 -37.39 10.41 -22.43
N ASP A 29 -37.30 11.70 -22.05
CA ASP A 29 -37.25 12.81 -22.99
C ASP A 29 -36.09 12.63 -23.97
N ARG A 30 -36.40 12.62 -25.29
CA ARG A 30 -35.44 12.38 -26.38
C ARG A 30 -34.30 13.40 -26.45
N ARG A 31 -34.40 14.54 -25.75
CA ARG A 31 -33.29 15.50 -25.62
C ARG A 31 -32.15 14.97 -24.75
N HIS A 32 -32.40 13.98 -23.90
CA HIS A 32 -31.38 13.33 -23.10
C HIS A 32 -31.05 11.96 -23.68
N ARG A 33 -29.78 11.72 -23.99
CA ARG A 33 -29.29 10.37 -24.32
C ARG A 33 -29.36 9.51 -23.05
N LEU A 34 -29.96 8.32 -23.15
CA LEU A 34 -29.96 7.29 -22.11
C LEU A 34 -28.87 6.27 -22.43
N PHE A 35 -28.10 5.87 -21.42
CA PHE A 35 -27.17 4.75 -21.50
C PHE A 35 -27.51 3.76 -20.38
N PHE A 36 -27.30 2.47 -20.63
CA PHE A 36 -27.19 1.49 -19.55
C PHE A 36 -25.78 1.58 -18.97
N LYS A 37 -25.65 1.61 -17.65
CA LYS A 37 -24.36 1.55 -16.98
C LYS A 37 -24.30 0.25 -16.18
N PRO A 38 -23.54 -0.75 -16.67
CA PRO A 38 -23.26 -1.98 -15.94
C PRO A 38 -22.61 -1.68 -14.58
N ASN A 39 -22.98 -2.45 -13.57
CA ASN A 39 -22.41 -2.32 -12.22
C ASN A 39 -21.45 -3.46 -11.85
N ASN A 40 -21.31 -4.47 -12.71
CA ASN A 40 -20.35 -5.55 -12.56
C ASN A 40 -19.89 -6.08 -13.94
N HIS A 41 -18.79 -6.85 -13.95
CA HIS A 41 -18.20 -7.42 -15.16
C HIS A 41 -19.15 -8.35 -15.93
N GLU A 42 -20.03 -9.08 -15.25
CA GLU A 42 -21.02 -9.95 -15.91
C GLU A 42 -22.03 -9.16 -16.73
N GLN A 43 -22.51 -8.04 -16.17
CA GLN A 43 -23.39 -7.11 -16.87
C GLN A 43 -22.67 -6.40 -18.02
N GLU A 44 -21.37 -6.08 -17.90
CA GLU A 44 -20.59 -5.50 -19.00
C GLU A 44 -20.55 -6.44 -20.20
N LEU A 45 -20.36 -7.75 -19.97
CA LEU A 45 -20.41 -8.78 -21.00
C LEU A 45 -21.82 -8.97 -21.57
N SER A 46 -22.84 -8.86 -20.71
CA SER A 46 -24.25 -9.11 -21.06
C SER A 46 -24.95 -7.91 -21.68
N ALA A 47 -24.42 -6.69 -21.58
CA ALA A 47 -25.07 -5.48 -22.09
C ALA A 47 -24.98 -5.31 -23.62
N SER A 48 -24.78 -6.41 -24.34
CA SER A 48 -24.69 -6.42 -25.80
C SER A 48 -26.02 -5.94 -26.41
N GLY A 49 -25.95 -4.95 -27.32
CA GLY A 49 -27.13 -4.45 -28.03
C GLY A 49 -27.94 -3.35 -27.33
N VAL A 50 -27.43 -2.74 -26.25
CA VAL A 50 -27.91 -1.46 -25.72
C VAL A 50 -26.77 -0.42 -25.69
N PRO A 51 -27.05 0.90 -25.74
CA PRO A 51 -26.01 1.91 -25.53
C PRO A 51 -25.45 1.83 -24.11
N VAL A 52 -24.14 1.64 -23.97
CA VAL A 52 -23.47 1.47 -22.66
C VAL A 52 -22.55 2.65 -22.35
N VAL A 53 -22.46 3.00 -21.06
CA VAL A 53 -21.36 3.79 -20.50
C VAL A 53 -20.80 3.03 -19.29
N THR A 54 -19.49 2.76 -19.28
CA THR A 54 -18.84 1.99 -18.21
C THR A 54 -18.43 2.88 -17.05
N ALA A 55 -18.21 2.29 -15.87
CA ALA A 55 -17.64 3.02 -14.73
C ALA A 55 -16.26 3.61 -15.06
N SER A 56 -15.42 2.86 -15.78
CA SER A 56 -14.11 3.33 -16.26
C SER A 56 -14.17 4.54 -17.19
N ALA A 57 -15.16 4.59 -18.10
CA ALA A 57 -15.37 5.75 -18.97
C ALA A 57 -15.78 6.98 -18.17
N LEU A 58 -16.67 6.82 -17.19
CA LEU A 58 -17.07 7.93 -16.30
C LEU A 58 -15.92 8.43 -15.44
N PHE A 59 -15.08 7.52 -14.94
CA PHE A 59 -13.92 7.88 -14.13
C PHE A 59 -12.85 8.62 -14.94
N ALA A 60 -12.61 8.22 -16.19
CA ALA A 60 -11.65 8.90 -17.08
C ALA A 60 -12.05 10.35 -17.38
N GLU A 61 -13.33 10.68 -17.32
CA GLU A 61 -13.84 12.05 -17.50
C GLU A 61 -13.92 12.84 -16.18
N ALA A 62 -13.61 12.23 -15.03
CA ALA A 62 -13.74 12.89 -13.73
C ALA A 62 -12.63 13.95 -13.53
N GLU A 63 -13.04 15.22 -13.51
CA GLU A 63 -12.12 16.34 -13.28
C GLU A 63 -11.67 16.47 -11.82
N TYR A 64 -12.39 15.84 -10.88
CA TYR A 64 -12.13 15.91 -9.46
C TYR A 64 -12.21 14.52 -8.82
N LEU A 65 -11.25 14.22 -7.95
CA LEU A 65 -11.26 13.03 -7.10
C LEU A 65 -10.84 13.41 -5.69
N SER A 66 -11.76 13.24 -4.75
CA SER A 66 -11.46 13.33 -3.32
C SER A 66 -10.69 12.08 -2.88
N LEU A 67 -9.40 12.23 -2.57
CA LEU A 67 -8.55 11.12 -2.12
C LEU A 67 -8.53 11.02 -0.58
N ASN A 68 -8.39 12.15 0.10
CA ASN A 68 -8.50 12.27 1.55
C ASN A 68 -9.28 13.55 1.89
N PRO A 69 -10.56 13.45 2.31
CA PRO A 69 -11.36 14.60 2.69
C PRO A 69 -10.77 15.35 3.88
N GLY A 70 -11.02 16.65 3.94
CA GLY A 70 -10.59 17.48 5.06
C GLY A 70 -10.55 18.96 4.71
N GLU A 71 -10.29 19.79 5.70
CA GLU A 71 -10.20 21.24 5.54
C GLU A 71 -9.00 21.78 6.30
N VAL A 72 -8.25 22.67 5.67
CA VAL A 72 -7.06 23.29 6.26
C VAL A 72 -6.88 24.71 5.74
N THR A 73 -6.20 25.55 6.53
CA THR A 73 -5.69 26.85 6.08
C THR A 73 -4.19 26.77 6.02
N GLY A 74 -3.61 27.05 4.86
CA GLY A 74 -2.17 26.91 4.61
C GLY A 74 -1.69 27.84 3.51
N ARG A 75 -0.38 27.89 3.30
CA ARG A 75 0.21 28.67 2.20
C ARG A 75 0.34 27.78 0.97
N LEU A 76 -0.25 28.19 -0.15
CA LEU A 76 -0.14 27.44 -1.40
C LEU A 76 1.28 27.55 -1.97
N ARG A 77 1.83 26.44 -2.43
CA ARG A 77 3.12 26.36 -3.13
C ARG A 77 2.95 25.54 -4.39
N ILE A 78 3.13 26.19 -5.54
CA ILE A 78 3.00 25.53 -6.84
C ILE A 78 4.38 25.19 -7.37
N PHE A 79 4.56 23.97 -7.87
CA PHE A 79 5.81 23.53 -8.50
C PHE A 79 5.55 22.91 -9.88
N GLU A 80 6.33 23.32 -10.88
CA GLU A 80 6.26 22.83 -12.25
C GLU A 80 6.81 21.42 -12.40
N SER A 81 7.81 21.07 -11.60
CA SER A 81 8.46 19.76 -11.68
C SER A 81 8.96 19.26 -10.33
N ALA A 82 9.21 17.96 -10.26
CA ALA A 82 9.88 17.34 -9.12
C ALA A 82 11.30 17.91 -8.89
N GLU A 83 11.98 18.34 -9.94
CA GLU A 83 13.31 18.97 -9.84
C GLU A 83 13.21 20.34 -9.16
N GLU A 84 12.23 21.16 -9.57
CA GLU A 84 11.98 22.45 -8.94
C GLU A 84 11.59 22.29 -7.47
N PHE A 85 10.69 21.36 -7.18
CA PHE A 85 10.31 21.01 -5.82
C PHE A 85 11.52 20.65 -4.96
N ARG A 86 12.40 19.77 -5.44
CA ARG A 86 13.61 19.34 -4.69
C ARG A 86 14.57 20.51 -4.46
N ALA A 87 14.75 21.39 -5.44
CA ALA A 87 15.62 22.57 -5.31
C ALA A 87 15.11 23.56 -4.26
N GLN A 88 13.79 23.65 -4.06
CA GLN A 88 13.15 24.56 -3.12
C GLN A 88 12.65 23.87 -1.84
N ARG A 89 12.91 22.57 -1.66
CA ARG A 89 12.36 21.76 -0.56
C ARG A 89 12.67 22.32 0.82
N GLU A 90 13.86 22.89 1.02
CA GLU A 90 14.25 23.50 2.30
C GLU A 90 13.49 24.79 2.63
N SER A 91 12.81 25.39 1.66
CA SER A 91 11.95 26.57 1.87
C SER A 91 10.51 26.23 2.26
N LEU A 92 10.17 24.94 2.28
CA LEU A 92 8.83 24.49 2.63
C LEU A 92 8.64 24.53 4.14
N GLU A 93 7.44 24.94 4.52
CA GLU A 93 7.00 24.99 5.90
C GLU A 93 5.89 23.96 6.12
N TRP A 94 5.70 23.51 7.36
CA TRP A 94 4.72 22.48 7.71
C TRP A 94 3.28 22.88 7.38
N TYR A 95 2.99 24.18 7.29
CA TYR A 95 1.69 24.74 6.91
C TYR A 95 1.50 24.90 5.39
N ASP A 96 2.50 24.54 4.58
CA ASP A 96 2.39 24.65 3.14
C ASP A 96 1.43 23.58 2.57
N ILE A 97 0.74 23.96 1.50
CA ILE A 97 -0.10 23.09 0.66
C ILE A 97 0.57 23.03 -0.71
N ILE A 98 0.94 21.85 -1.18
CA ILE A 98 1.63 21.72 -2.46
C ILE A 98 0.68 21.38 -3.60
N LEU A 99 0.89 22.03 -4.74
CA LEU A 99 0.18 21.75 -5.99
C LEU A 99 1.21 21.35 -7.05
N MET A 100 1.08 20.12 -7.55
CA MET A 100 1.95 19.55 -8.57
C MET A 100 1.17 18.61 -9.49
N ASP A 101 1.66 18.37 -10.70
CA ASP A 101 1.08 17.35 -11.59
C ASP A 101 1.13 15.96 -10.96
N ARG A 102 2.31 15.59 -10.47
CA ARG A 102 2.53 14.38 -9.68
C ARG A 102 3.45 14.73 -8.54
N VAL A 103 2.96 14.50 -7.33
CA VAL A 103 3.70 14.78 -6.10
C VAL A 103 4.75 13.70 -5.88
N PRO A 104 6.03 14.04 -5.64
CA PRO A 104 7.07 13.07 -5.33
C PRO A 104 6.85 12.36 -3.99
N ASP A 105 7.35 11.14 -3.87
CA ASP A 105 7.22 10.35 -2.62
C ASP A 105 8.06 10.93 -1.46
N ASP A 106 9.08 11.74 -1.75
CA ASP A 106 10.02 12.30 -0.78
C ASP A 106 9.61 13.65 -0.16
N ILE A 107 8.30 13.94 -0.15
CA ILE A 107 7.76 15.15 0.46
C ILE A 107 7.95 15.18 1.98
N PRO A 108 8.26 16.35 2.57
CA PRO A 108 8.18 16.52 4.02
C PRO A 108 6.71 16.49 4.47
N ARG A 109 6.47 16.42 5.79
CA ARG A 109 5.11 16.54 6.31
C ARG A 109 4.58 17.97 6.09
N LEU A 110 3.51 18.06 5.31
CA LEU A 110 2.84 19.29 4.86
C LEU A 110 1.41 19.36 5.41
N SER A 111 0.67 20.42 5.09
CA SER A 111 -0.72 20.59 5.53
C SER A 111 -1.75 20.20 4.48
N GLY A 112 -1.37 20.06 3.21
CA GLY A 112 -2.27 19.58 2.16
C GLY A 112 -1.54 19.25 0.86
N ILE A 113 -2.18 18.43 0.04
CA ILE A 113 -1.65 17.98 -1.25
C ILE A 113 -2.72 18.15 -2.33
N ILE A 114 -2.34 18.67 -3.50
CA ILE A 114 -3.19 18.81 -4.69
C ILE A 114 -2.44 18.23 -5.89
N ASN A 115 -3.03 17.24 -6.54
CA ASN A 115 -2.53 16.67 -7.79
C ASN A 115 -3.30 17.27 -8.98
N SER A 116 -2.61 17.82 -9.98
CA SER A 116 -3.23 18.31 -11.22
C SER A 116 -3.41 17.25 -12.31
N ASN A 117 -2.86 16.04 -12.11
CA ASN A 117 -3.10 14.87 -12.95
C ASN A 117 -3.68 13.70 -12.12
N HIS A 118 -4.24 12.71 -12.81
CA HIS A 118 -4.75 11.50 -12.17
C HIS A 118 -3.67 10.78 -11.35
N THR A 119 -4.08 10.27 -10.19
CA THR A 119 -3.32 9.35 -9.35
C THR A 119 -4.26 8.29 -8.78
N THR A 120 -3.70 7.26 -8.18
CA THR A 120 -4.45 6.17 -7.54
C THR A 120 -4.58 6.42 -6.03
N PRO A 121 -5.71 6.04 -5.40
CA PRO A 121 -5.87 6.03 -3.94
C PRO A 121 -4.81 5.21 -3.18
N LEU A 122 -4.12 4.26 -3.82
CA LEU A 122 -3.04 3.49 -3.20
C LEU A 122 -1.64 4.05 -3.48
N SER A 123 -1.53 5.23 -4.10
CA SER A 123 -0.23 5.90 -4.25
C SER A 123 0.41 6.19 -2.89
N HIS A 124 1.74 6.10 -2.80
CA HIS A 124 2.48 6.37 -1.57
C HIS A 124 2.14 7.74 -0.97
N THR A 125 2.01 8.76 -1.80
CA THR A 125 1.64 10.12 -1.36
C THR A 125 0.24 10.18 -0.76
N ASN A 126 -0.73 9.41 -1.26
CA ASN A 126 -2.04 9.33 -0.63
C ASN A 126 -2.02 8.56 0.69
N VAL A 127 -1.27 7.46 0.77
CA VAL A 127 -1.11 6.70 2.02
C VAL A 127 -0.47 7.58 3.10
N LEU A 128 0.54 8.38 2.73
CA LEU A 128 1.14 9.40 3.62
C LEU A 128 0.12 10.46 4.03
N ALA A 129 -0.64 11.02 3.09
CA ALA A 129 -1.64 12.04 3.38
C ALA A 129 -2.73 11.54 4.36
N SER A 130 -3.21 10.31 4.15
CA SER A 130 -4.15 9.63 5.05
C SER A 130 -3.55 9.47 6.44
N GLY A 131 -2.33 8.95 6.54
CA GLY A 131 -1.63 8.77 7.83
C GLY A 131 -1.33 10.09 8.55
N TRP A 132 -1.09 11.17 7.82
CA TRP A 132 -0.90 12.51 8.39
C TRP A 132 -2.22 13.23 8.67
N GLN A 133 -3.35 12.68 8.22
CA GLN A 133 -4.69 13.26 8.30
C GLN A 133 -4.78 14.65 7.64
N ILE A 134 -4.21 14.78 6.44
CA ILE A 134 -4.21 16.04 5.68
C ILE A 134 -5.06 15.93 4.41
N PRO A 135 -5.72 17.02 3.97
CA PRO A 135 -6.54 16.98 2.77
C PRO A 135 -5.70 16.67 1.52
N ASN A 136 -6.19 15.75 0.68
CA ASN A 136 -5.55 15.34 -0.57
C ASN A 136 -6.60 15.12 -1.68
N ALA A 137 -6.36 15.67 -2.86
CA ALA A 137 -7.27 15.53 -3.99
C ALA A 137 -6.55 15.55 -5.34
N VAL A 138 -7.25 15.05 -6.36
CA VAL A 138 -6.97 15.34 -7.77
C VAL A 138 -7.93 16.42 -8.23
N GLN A 139 -7.44 17.43 -8.93
CA GLN A 139 -8.27 18.39 -9.66
C GLN A 139 -7.60 18.72 -11.00
N LEU A 140 -8.18 18.23 -12.10
CA LEU A 140 -7.70 18.54 -13.45
C LEU A 140 -7.91 20.02 -13.74
N GLY A 141 -6.94 20.63 -14.43
CA GLY A 141 -6.99 22.05 -14.82
C GLY A 141 -6.84 23.06 -13.68
N ILE A 142 -6.62 22.62 -12.42
CA ILE A 142 -6.50 23.51 -11.26
C ILE A 142 -5.35 24.51 -11.40
N ARG A 143 -4.27 24.16 -12.10
CA ARG A 143 -3.09 25.02 -12.28
C ARG A 143 -3.49 26.39 -12.80
N GLY A 144 -4.27 26.43 -13.88
CA GLY A 144 -4.72 27.68 -14.48
C GLY A 144 -5.61 28.54 -13.56
N LYS A 145 -6.37 27.91 -12.65
CA LYS A 145 -7.20 28.60 -11.67
C LYS A 145 -6.41 29.09 -10.44
N ALA A 146 -5.28 28.45 -10.14
CA ALA A 146 -4.51 28.66 -8.91
C ALA A 146 -3.23 29.51 -9.08
N VAL A 147 -2.84 29.87 -10.31
CA VAL A 147 -1.59 30.62 -10.58
C VAL A 147 -1.46 31.88 -9.71
N ASP A 148 -2.53 32.67 -9.59
CA ASP A 148 -2.53 33.91 -8.82
C ASP A 148 -2.52 33.69 -7.30
N LEU A 149 -2.64 32.44 -6.85
CA LEU A 149 -2.62 32.03 -5.45
C LEU A 149 -1.26 31.48 -5.02
N ASP A 150 -0.25 31.36 -5.90
CA ASP A 150 1.06 30.87 -5.49
C ASP A 150 1.66 31.76 -4.38
N LYS A 151 2.14 31.11 -3.31
CA LYS A 151 2.65 31.71 -2.07
C LYS A 151 1.63 32.51 -1.26
N GLN A 152 0.36 32.50 -1.64
CA GLN A 152 -0.74 33.11 -0.88
C GLN A 152 -1.27 32.14 0.18
N TRP A 153 -1.88 32.68 1.22
CA TRP A 153 -2.64 31.90 2.17
C TRP A 153 -4.01 31.56 1.60
N VAL A 154 -4.40 30.29 1.75
CA VAL A 154 -5.64 29.76 1.19
C VAL A 154 -6.35 28.87 2.20
N ARG A 155 -7.69 28.91 2.16
CA ARG A 155 -8.55 27.88 2.70
C ARG A 155 -8.68 26.77 1.66
N TYR A 156 -8.18 25.59 2.00
CA TYR A 156 -8.24 24.40 1.16
C TYR A 156 -9.21 23.39 1.77
N LYS A 157 -10.26 23.02 1.02
CA LYS A 157 -11.21 21.98 1.43
C LYS A 157 -11.37 20.92 0.35
N VAL A 158 -11.31 19.67 0.78
CA VAL A 158 -11.61 18.46 0.00
C VAL A 158 -12.85 17.81 0.61
N ASP A 159 -13.83 17.55 -0.23
CA ASP A 159 -15.12 16.96 0.15
C ASP A 159 -15.45 15.80 -0.80
N SER A 160 -15.91 14.68 -0.25
CA SER A 160 -16.24 13.48 -1.04
C SER A 160 -17.48 13.66 -1.91
N GLU A 161 -18.38 14.56 -1.55
CA GLU A 161 -19.64 14.81 -2.25
C GLU A 161 -19.55 16.01 -3.22
N ALA A 162 -18.42 16.73 -3.21
CA ALA A 162 -18.19 17.87 -4.09
C ALA A 162 -17.75 17.44 -5.51
N ARG A 163 -17.88 18.38 -6.45
CA ARG A 163 -17.40 18.21 -7.84
C ARG A 163 -16.07 18.93 -8.11
N GLU A 164 -15.62 19.75 -7.17
CA GLU A 164 -14.33 20.42 -7.21
C GLU A 164 -13.84 20.68 -5.80
N LEU A 165 -12.52 20.82 -5.65
CA LEU A 165 -11.93 21.30 -4.41
C LEU A 165 -12.24 22.78 -4.18
N VAL A 166 -12.22 23.22 -2.93
CA VAL A 166 -12.31 24.64 -2.58
C VAL A 166 -10.90 25.17 -2.34
N LEU A 167 -10.55 26.26 -3.01
CA LEU A 167 -9.30 26.98 -2.83
C LEU A 167 -9.58 28.48 -2.82
N GLU A 168 -9.72 29.05 -1.62
CA GLU A 168 -10.12 30.45 -1.44
C GLU A 168 -8.99 31.25 -0.77
N PRO A 169 -8.62 32.43 -1.28
CA PRO A 169 -7.66 33.30 -0.61
C PRO A 169 -8.12 33.65 0.81
N THR A 170 -7.17 33.69 1.75
CA THR A 170 -7.40 34.15 3.11
C THR A 170 -6.19 34.94 3.62
N ASP A 171 -6.37 35.70 4.69
CA ASP A 171 -5.26 36.38 5.35
C ASP A 171 -4.36 35.38 6.08
N ALA A 172 -3.07 35.71 6.16
CA ALA A 172 -2.13 34.96 6.98
C ALA A 172 -2.58 34.98 8.45
N PRO A 173 -2.68 33.83 9.13
CA PRO A 173 -3.01 33.79 10.55
C PRO A 173 -1.97 34.57 11.36
N GLN A 174 -2.43 35.43 12.28
CA GLN A 174 -1.59 36.17 13.22
C GLN A 174 -1.97 35.84 14.67
N PRO A 175 -1.06 35.22 15.46
CA PRO A 175 0.27 34.76 15.07
C PRO A 175 0.22 33.57 14.11
N LEU A 176 1.32 33.33 13.39
CA LEU A 176 1.47 32.09 12.63
C LEU A 176 1.27 30.90 13.58
N PRO A 177 0.57 29.85 13.12
CA PRO A 177 0.31 28.70 13.96
C PRO A 177 1.64 28.09 14.39
N ARG A 178 1.68 27.58 15.62
CA ARG A 178 2.83 26.81 16.10
C ARG A 178 2.85 25.47 15.37
N LYS A 179 4.05 24.99 15.06
CA LYS A 179 4.24 23.64 14.52
C LYS A 179 3.49 22.63 15.42
N PRO A 180 2.62 21.77 14.87
CA PRO A 180 1.76 20.95 15.70
C PRO A 180 2.54 19.94 16.55
N SER A 181 1.89 19.44 17.61
CA SER A 181 2.48 18.55 18.62
C SER A 181 2.86 17.16 18.09
N TRP A 182 2.52 16.78 16.86
CA TRP A 182 3.10 15.58 16.25
C TRP A 182 4.61 15.72 16.02
N ALA A 183 5.14 16.95 15.98
CA ALA A 183 6.58 17.19 16.08
C ALA A 183 7.15 16.87 17.48
N VAL A 184 6.28 16.54 18.45
CA VAL A 184 6.58 16.26 19.86
C VAL A 184 6.11 14.85 20.26
N HIS A 185 5.16 14.23 19.54
CA HIS A 185 4.73 12.86 19.78
C HIS A 185 5.83 11.89 19.35
N GLN A 186 6.40 11.21 20.32
CA GLN A 186 7.39 10.17 20.07
C GLN A 186 6.65 8.85 19.88
N VAL A 187 6.77 8.28 18.68
CA VAL A 187 6.27 6.93 18.41
C VAL A 187 7.00 5.98 19.35
N ARG A 188 6.24 5.32 20.23
CA ARG A 188 6.80 4.35 21.15
C ARG A 188 7.11 3.07 20.39
N MET A 189 8.40 2.83 20.17
CA MET A 189 8.85 1.53 19.71
C MET A 189 8.98 0.59 20.90
N GLU A 190 8.52 -0.64 20.70
CA GLU A 190 8.83 -1.74 21.61
C GLU A 190 10.31 -2.09 21.49
N ARG A 191 10.93 -2.55 22.59
CA ARG A 191 12.38 -2.76 22.64
C ARG A 191 12.79 -3.92 21.72
N PRO A 192 13.67 -3.68 20.72
CA PRO A 192 14.13 -4.75 19.84
C PRO A 192 15.08 -5.71 20.57
N ASP A 193 15.08 -6.97 20.15
CA ASP A 193 16.07 -7.98 20.55
C ASP A 193 17.08 -8.16 19.43
N SER A 194 18.24 -7.52 19.60
CA SER A 194 19.38 -7.55 18.68
C SER A 194 20.54 -8.38 19.20
N GLU A 195 20.36 -9.15 20.29
CA GLU A 195 21.48 -9.79 20.97
C GLU A 195 21.83 -11.16 20.38
N SER A 196 20.86 -12.08 20.26
CA SER A 196 21.18 -13.48 19.94
C SER A 196 20.12 -14.22 19.14
N ALA A 197 19.65 -13.62 18.04
CA ALA A 197 18.83 -14.30 17.05
C ALA A 197 19.70 -14.96 15.95
N ARG A 198 19.20 -16.07 15.39
CA ARG A 198 19.81 -16.81 14.28
C ARG A 198 19.07 -16.52 12.98
N ILE A 199 19.66 -16.83 11.84
CA ILE A 199 18.91 -16.83 10.58
C ILE A 199 17.94 -18.01 10.59
N VAL A 200 16.70 -17.79 10.16
CA VAL A 200 15.65 -18.82 10.13
C VAL A 200 14.87 -18.79 8.82
N SER A 201 14.18 -19.88 8.52
CA SER A 201 13.17 -19.91 7.46
C SER A 201 11.99 -19.01 7.83
N LEU A 202 11.36 -18.38 6.83
CA LEU A 202 10.14 -17.60 7.05
C LEU A 202 9.04 -18.46 7.71
N ASN A 203 8.96 -19.76 7.40
CA ASN A 203 8.00 -20.69 8.01
C ASN A 203 8.10 -20.79 9.55
N ASP A 204 9.27 -20.51 10.09
CA ASP A 204 9.54 -20.63 11.53
C ASP A 204 9.17 -19.36 12.31
N LEU A 205 8.84 -18.27 11.60
CA LEU A 205 8.50 -16.98 12.22
C LEU A 205 7.00 -16.86 12.53
N ARG A 206 6.68 -16.08 13.58
CA ARG A 206 5.35 -15.66 14.01
C ARG A 206 5.31 -14.16 14.23
N LEU A 207 4.12 -13.58 14.47
CA LEU A 207 3.97 -12.12 14.67
C LEU A 207 4.88 -11.52 15.75
N ASN A 208 5.18 -12.25 16.83
CA ASN A 208 6.06 -11.77 17.90
C ASN A 208 7.54 -11.73 17.49
N ASP A 209 7.92 -12.33 16.37
CA ASP A 209 9.29 -12.27 15.88
C ASP A 209 9.67 -10.92 15.27
N ARG A 210 8.72 -10.00 15.15
CA ARG A 210 8.96 -8.63 14.70
C ARG A 210 10.06 -7.91 15.49
N TYR A 211 10.25 -8.27 16.77
CA TYR A 211 11.30 -7.69 17.62
C TYR A 211 12.72 -8.11 17.24
N ARG A 212 12.86 -9.18 16.45
CA ARG A 212 14.13 -9.79 16.08
C ARG A 212 14.42 -9.67 14.59
N TYR A 213 13.39 -9.72 13.76
CA TYR A 213 13.51 -9.76 12.29
C TYR A 213 12.75 -8.64 11.57
N GLY A 214 12.01 -7.79 12.30
CA GLY A 214 11.18 -6.72 11.74
C GLY A 214 9.78 -7.18 11.30
N THR A 215 8.92 -6.20 11.05
CA THR A 215 7.47 -6.42 10.87
C THR A 215 7.15 -7.23 9.62
N LYS A 216 7.82 -6.94 8.49
CA LYS A 216 7.59 -7.64 7.21
C LYS A 216 7.91 -9.13 7.29
N ALA A 217 9.07 -9.48 7.86
CA ALA A 217 9.46 -10.87 8.04
C ALA A 217 8.47 -11.63 8.95
N ALA A 218 8.04 -11.00 10.05
CA ALA A 218 7.08 -11.60 10.98
C ALA A 218 5.70 -11.81 10.34
N ASN A 219 5.20 -10.85 9.54
CA ASN A 219 3.92 -10.98 8.85
C ASN A 219 3.96 -12.09 7.79
N LEU A 220 5.05 -12.20 7.02
CA LEU A 220 5.23 -13.28 6.05
C LEU A 220 5.27 -14.64 6.73
N GLY A 221 5.99 -14.76 7.84
CA GLY A 221 6.03 -16.01 8.59
C GLY A 221 4.71 -16.41 9.22
N GLU A 222 3.98 -15.45 9.79
CA GLU A 222 2.62 -15.70 10.30
C GLU A 222 1.69 -16.15 9.18
N LEU A 223 1.78 -15.52 8.00
CA LEU A 223 0.98 -15.90 6.84
C LEU A 223 1.28 -17.33 6.39
N MET A 224 2.56 -17.72 6.32
CA MET A 224 2.96 -19.09 5.99
C MET A 224 2.46 -20.08 7.05
N HIS A 225 2.59 -19.74 8.34
CA HIS A 225 2.05 -20.57 9.42
C HIS A 225 0.55 -20.78 9.29
N LEU A 226 -0.20 -19.72 9.00
CA LEU A 226 -1.64 -19.75 8.80
C LEU A 226 -2.03 -20.67 7.66
N LEU A 227 -1.30 -20.68 6.54
CA LEU A 227 -1.63 -21.56 5.42
C LEU A 227 -1.43 -23.03 5.77
N ASP A 228 -0.36 -23.34 6.51
CA ASP A 228 -0.03 -24.70 6.90
C ASP A 228 -0.95 -25.23 8.02
N HIS A 229 -1.25 -24.40 9.03
CA HIS A 229 -1.88 -24.83 10.28
C HIS A 229 -3.32 -24.33 10.44
N GLY A 230 -3.75 -23.38 9.62
CA GLY A 230 -5.03 -22.69 9.73
C GLY A 230 -5.01 -21.60 10.81
N SER A 231 -6.12 -20.88 10.95
CA SER A 231 -6.33 -19.95 12.05
C SER A 231 -7.77 -20.02 12.56
N PRO A 232 -8.01 -19.97 13.89
CA PRO A 232 -9.36 -19.92 14.44
C PRO A 232 -10.11 -18.63 14.08
N LYS A 233 -9.40 -17.60 13.57
CA LYS A 233 -9.97 -16.30 13.24
C LYS A 233 -10.46 -16.18 11.79
N LEU A 234 -10.27 -17.17 10.92
CA LEU A 234 -10.45 -17.01 9.46
C LEU A 234 -11.84 -16.49 9.04
N LEU A 235 -12.91 -16.88 9.74
CA LEU A 235 -14.27 -16.40 9.42
C LEU A 235 -14.67 -15.13 10.16
N GLY A 236 -13.76 -14.53 10.94
CA GLY A 236 -14.07 -13.43 11.85
C GLY A 236 -14.85 -12.31 11.19
N TYR A 237 -14.39 -11.84 10.02
CA TYR A 237 -15.06 -10.81 9.23
C TYR A 237 -16.51 -11.18 8.86
N TYR A 238 -16.74 -12.44 8.47
CA TYR A 238 -18.04 -12.94 8.03
C TYR A 238 -18.99 -13.27 9.19
N GLN A 239 -18.48 -13.46 10.41
CA GLN A 239 -19.29 -13.71 11.60
C GLN A 239 -19.87 -12.43 12.23
N LEU A 240 -19.40 -11.26 11.79
CA LEU A 240 -19.86 -9.99 12.36
C LEU A 240 -21.29 -9.65 11.88
N PRO A 241 -22.11 -9.10 12.78
CA PRO A 241 -23.41 -8.55 12.39
C PRO A 241 -23.30 -7.42 11.38
N ARG A 242 -24.16 -7.48 10.36
CA ARG A 242 -24.29 -6.47 9.29
C ARG A 242 -25.78 -6.24 9.01
N PRO A 243 -26.48 -5.45 9.86
CA PRO A 243 -27.93 -5.25 9.74
C PRO A 243 -28.36 -4.90 8.30
N PRO A 244 -29.44 -5.51 7.78
CA PRO A 244 -30.39 -6.37 8.49
C PRO A 244 -29.93 -7.82 8.68
N ARG A 245 -28.74 -8.21 8.20
CA ARG A 245 -28.21 -9.59 8.30
C ARG A 245 -27.54 -9.82 9.66
N GLU A 246 -27.81 -10.97 10.27
CA GLU A 246 -27.17 -11.37 11.54
C GLU A 246 -25.67 -11.66 11.38
N ASN A 247 -25.26 -12.14 10.22
CA ASN A 247 -23.87 -12.36 9.80
C ASN A 247 -23.82 -12.56 8.27
N LEU A 248 -22.64 -12.84 7.72
CA LEU A 248 -22.39 -13.05 6.29
C LEU A 248 -21.99 -14.51 5.95
N LEU A 249 -22.23 -15.47 6.85
CA LEU A 249 -21.81 -16.87 6.64
C LEU A 249 -22.55 -17.56 5.48
N SER A 250 -23.79 -17.17 5.20
CA SER A 250 -24.54 -17.70 4.05
C SER A 250 -23.88 -17.34 2.71
N HIS A 251 -23.37 -16.12 2.59
CA HIS A 251 -22.64 -15.67 1.41
C HIS A 251 -21.30 -16.39 1.29
N LEU A 252 -20.62 -16.60 2.41
CA LEU A 252 -19.39 -17.37 2.47
C LEU A 252 -19.61 -18.83 2.03
N SER A 253 -20.72 -19.43 2.46
CA SER A 253 -21.16 -20.78 2.10
C SER A 253 -21.40 -20.93 0.60
N GLU A 254 -22.10 -19.96 0.00
CA GLU A 254 -22.35 -19.95 -1.44
C GLU A 254 -21.04 -19.84 -2.25
N PHE A 255 -20.17 -18.90 -1.89
CA PHE A 255 -18.88 -18.73 -2.56
C PHE A 255 -17.98 -19.97 -2.47
N LEU A 256 -17.89 -20.58 -1.28
CA LEU A 256 -17.06 -21.76 -1.05
C LEU A 256 -17.71 -23.06 -1.54
N GLY A 257 -18.99 -23.04 -1.94
CA GLY A 257 -19.74 -24.25 -2.27
C GLY A 257 -19.85 -25.23 -1.10
N ALA A 258 -19.90 -24.72 0.13
CA ALA A 258 -19.83 -25.50 1.37
C ALA A 258 -21.10 -25.37 2.20
N GLU A 259 -21.36 -26.31 3.10
CA GLU A 259 -22.48 -26.22 4.04
C GLU A 259 -22.36 -24.95 4.92
N ASN A 260 -23.49 -24.29 5.20
CA ASN A 260 -23.55 -23.10 6.05
C ASN A 260 -23.44 -23.46 7.55
N GLU A 261 -22.38 -24.19 7.91
CA GLU A 261 -21.97 -24.53 9.26
C GLU A 261 -20.54 -24.04 9.48
N VAL A 262 -20.29 -23.35 10.59
CA VAL A 262 -18.97 -22.73 10.91
C VAL A 262 -17.82 -23.71 10.73
N LYS A 263 -17.97 -24.98 11.14
CA LYS A 263 -16.92 -26.00 11.02
C LYS A 263 -16.62 -26.36 9.56
N ALA A 264 -17.65 -26.52 8.74
CA ALA A 264 -17.51 -26.82 7.31
C ALA A 264 -16.91 -25.63 6.55
N LEU A 265 -17.36 -24.41 6.86
CA LEU A 265 -16.83 -23.18 6.29
C LEU A 265 -15.36 -22.94 6.67
N MET A 266 -14.98 -23.19 7.92
CA MET A 266 -13.59 -23.11 8.36
C MET A 266 -12.68 -24.07 7.58
N ALA A 267 -13.12 -25.32 7.38
CA ALA A 267 -12.37 -26.30 6.61
C ALA A 267 -12.24 -25.86 5.14
N SER A 268 -13.34 -25.42 4.53
CA SER A 268 -13.38 -25.00 3.12
C SER A 268 -12.58 -23.72 2.88
N ALA A 269 -12.63 -22.74 3.78
CA ALA A 269 -11.84 -21.52 3.72
C ALA A 269 -10.32 -21.82 3.82
N ARG A 270 -9.93 -22.76 4.68
CA ARG A 270 -8.53 -23.20 4.77
C ARG A 270 -8.08 -23.89 3.47
N THR A 271 -8.90 -24.78 2.92
CA THR A 271 -8.61 -25.44 1.63
C THR A 271 -8.48 -24.40 0.52
N PHE A 272 -9.43 -23.47 0.42
CA PHE A 272 -9.41 -22.37 -0.55
C PHE A 272 -8.11 -21.57 -0.48
N LEU A 273 -7.69 -21.13 0.72
CA LEU A 273 -6.43 -20.38 0.86
C LEU A 273 -5.22 -21.22 0.44
N LYS A 274 -5.17 -22.50 0.82
CA LYS A 274 -4.05 -23.38 0.49
C LYS A 274 -3.93 -23.67 -1.00
N GLU A 275 -5.05 -23.74 -1.71
CA GLU A 275 -5.09 -24.02 -3.15
C GLU A 275 -4.75 -22.79 -3.99
N ASN A 276 -5.23 -21.60 -3.58
CA ASN A 276 -5.17 -20.39 -4.40
C ASN A 276 -4.04 -19.42 -4.01
N VAL A 277 -3.56 -19.47 -2.75
CA VAL A 277 -2.52 -18.55 -2.23
C VAL A 277 -1.23 -19.30 -1.96
N THR A 278 -0.12 -18.72 -2.42
CA THR A 278 1.24 -19.20 -2.18
C THR A 278 2.11 -18.06 -1.66
N ILE A 279 3.06 -18.37 -0.77
CA ILE A 279 4.08 -17.41 -0.32
C ILE A 279 5.42 -17.95 -0.81
N PRO A 280 6.21 -17.16 -1.54
CA PRO A 280 7.52 -17.61 -2.00
C PRO A 280 8.43 -17.93 -0.81
N ARG A 281 9.23 -19.00 -0.94
CA ARG A 281 10.14 -19.44 0.12
C ARG A 281 11.15 -18.35 0.46
N GLY A 282 11.55 -18.25 1.72
CA GLY A 282 12.54 -17.27 2.10
C GLY A 282 13.16 -17.51 3.46
N LEU A 283 14.17 -16.70 3.74
CA LEU A 283 14.91 -16.63 4.99
C LEU A 283 14.79 -15.24 5.58
N ALA A 284 14.86 -15.14 6.91
CA ALA A 284 14.99 -13.88 7.61
C ALA A 284 16.33 -13.79 8.35
N ILE A 285 17.07 -12.72 8.07
CA ILE A 285 18.28 -12.32 8.78
C ILE A 285 17.87 -11.37 9.91
N PRO A 286 18.21 -11.67 11.17
CA PRO A 286 17.81 -10.86 12.31
C PRO A 286 18.66 -9.60 12.49
N PHE A 287 18.18 -8.71 13.36
CA PHE A 287 18.85 -7.47 13.77
C PHE A 287 20.26 -7.68 14.34
N SER A 288 20.51 -8.83 14.98
CA SER A 288 21.82 -9.18 15.53
C SER A 288 22.92 -9.20 14.46
N PHE A 289 22.62 -9.63 13.23
CA PHE A 289 23.61 -9.68 12.15
C PHE A 289 23.97 -8.28 11.65
N GLN A 290 22.99 -7.38 11.55
CA GLN A 290 23.26 -5.98 11.24
C GLN A 290 24.16 -5.38 12.33
N ARG A 291 23.81 -5.57 13.61
CA ARG A 291 24.58 -5.05 14.73
C ARG A 291 26.03 -5.53 14.69
N LEU A 292 26.25 -6.84 14.60
CA LEU A 292 27.59 -7.45 14.53
C LEU A 292 28.40 -6.93 13.35
N PHE A 293 27.75 -6.74 12.19
CA PHE A 293 28.39 -6.12 11.03
C PHE A 293 28.81 -4.67 11.30
N LEU A 294 27.92 -3.85 11.87
CA LEU A 294 28.23 -2.45 12.17
C LEU A 294 29.33 -2.33 13.22
N GLU A 295 29.37 -3.22 14.21
CA GLU A 295 30.38 -3.27 15.27
C GLU A 295 31.75 -3.76 14.77
N SER A 296 31.78 -4.52 13.67
CA SER A 296 33.03 -5.02 13.08
C SER A 296 33.95 -3.94 12.51
N SER A 297 33.45 -2.71 12.32
CA SER A 297 34.20 -1.59 11.74
C SER A 297 34.24 -0.38 12.69
N PRO A 298 35.42 -0.04 13.25
CA PRO A 298 35.57 1.13 14.10
C PRO A 298 35.18 2.44 13.41
N THR A 299 35.41 2.55 12.10
CA THR A 299 35.05 3.74 11.30
C THR A 299 33.54 3.90 11.16
N ILE A 300 32.80 2.80 11.01
CA ILE A 300 31.34 2.80 11.02
C ILE A 300 30.83 3.28 12.40
N GLN A 301 31.33 2.69 13.49
CA GLN A 301 30.94 3.05 14.86
C GLN A 301 31.20 4.53 15.16
N GLN A 302 32.37 5.05 14.79
CA GLN A 302 32.70 6.46 14.98
C GLN A 302 31.74 7.38 14.20
N THR A 303 31.39 7.01 12.97
CA THR A 303 30.50 7.81 12.11
C THR A 303 29.06 7.77 12.61
N ILE A 304 28.59 6.62 13.11
CA ILE A 304 27.31 6.50 13.83
C ILE A 304 27.27 7.45 15.03
N GLY A 305 28.35 7.50 15.83
CA GLY A 305 28.44 8.42 16.97
C GLY A 305 28.34 9.90 16.56
N LYS A 306 28.99 10.29 15.46
CA LYS A 306 28.86 11.64 14.89
C LYS A 306 27.43 11.95 14.44
N LEU A 307 26.78 10.99 13.76
CA LEU A 307 25.39 11.14 13.31
C LEU A 307 24.44 11.31 14.50
N LYS A 308 24.61 10.54 15.58
CA LYS A 308 23.80 10.69 16.81
C LYS A 308 23.93 12.10 17.40
N MET A 309 25.16 12.60 17.50
CA MET A 309 25.41 13.95 18.00
C MET A 309 24.78 15.02 17.09
N ALA A 310 24.90 14.85 15.77
CA ALA A 310 24.31 15.77 14.79
C ALA A 310 22.77 15.79 14.89
N LEU A 311 22.12 14.62 15.06
CA LEU A 311 20.67 14.51 15.25
C LEU A 311 20.20 15.18 16.55
N GLN A 312 20.95 15.01 17.64
CA GLN A 312 20.64 15.65 18.92
C GLN A 312 20.73 17.17 18.88
N LEU A 313 21.65 17.70 18.05
CA LEU A 313 21.89 19.14 17.91
C LEU A 313 21.12 19.78 16.75
N ASP A 314 20.32 19.00 16.02
CA ASP A 314 19.66 19.39 14.76
C ASP A 314 20.63 20.07 13.77
N ALA A 315 21.79 19.45 13.60
CA ALA A 315 22.91 20.00 12.84
C ALA A 315 22.71 19.82 11.32
N ARG A 316 23.30 20.71 10.51
CA ARG A 316 23.19 20.67 9.04
C ARG A 316 23.91 19.47 8.42
N GLU A 317 24.83 18.87 9.16
CA GLU A 317 25.70 17.77 8.74
C GLU A 317 25.01 16.40 8.75
N VAL A 318 23.74 16.29 9.20
CA VAL A 318 22.99 15.04 9.25
C VAL A 318 22.99 14.33 7.89
N ASP A 319 22.63 15.02 6.81
CA ASP A 319 22.53 14.40 5.48
C ASP A 319 23.90 13.95 4.92
N PRO A 320 24.96 14.78 4.94
CA PRO A 320 26.31 14.34 4.59
C PRO A 320 26.80 13.14 5.40
N LEU A 321 26.53 13.10 6.72
CA LEU A 321 26.90 11.98 7.59
C LEU A 321 26.14 10.70 7.23
N CYS A 322 24.84 10.80 6.93
CA CYS A 322 24.04 9.71 6.40
C CYS A 322 24.65 9.12 5.13
N VAL A 323 24.91 9.96 4.11
CA VAL A 323 25.51 9.52 2.84
C VAL A 323 26.87 8.87 3.04
N SER A 324 27.73 9.48 3.88
CA SER A 324 29.04 8.92 4.23
C SER A 324 28.90 7.53 4.86
N LEU A 325 27.98 7.37 5.81
CA LEU A 325 27.76 6.12 6.51
C LEU A 325 27.19 5.02 5.59
N GLN A 326 26.27 5.37 4.68
CA GLN A 326 25.79 4.45 3.65
C GLN A 326 26.93 3.92 2.78
N ASN A 327 27.85 4.79 2.37
CA ASN A 327 29.01 4.40 1.57
C ASN A 327 29.98 3.52 2.36
N LEU A 328 30.20 3.81 3.64
CA LEU A 328 31.02 2.96 4.51
C LEU A 328 30.41 1.55 4.65
N ILE A 329 29.10 1.45 4.89
CA ILE A 329 28.40 0.17 4.98
C ILE A 329 28.53 -0.61 3.67
N ARG A 330 28.26 0.02 2.52
CA ARG A 330 28.35 -0.63 1.20
C ARG A 330 29.75 -1.15 0.89
N ASN A 331 30.80 -0.45 1.31
CA ASN A 331 32.19 -0.80 0.99
C ASN A 331 32.87 -1.68 2.05
N THR A 332 32.29 -1.81 3.25
CA THR A 332 32.83 -2.69 4.29
C THR A 332 32.58 -4.16 3.94
N ARG A 333 33.59 -5.01 4.12
CA ARG A 333 33.48 -6.46 3.95
C ARG A 333 32.68 -7.04 5.11
N ILE A 334 31.72 -7.92 4.80
CA ILE A 334 31.01 -8.69 5.83
C ILE A 334 32.00 -9.68 6.47
N PRO A 335 32.10 -9.76 7.81
CA PRO A 335 32.94 -10.75 8.49
C PRO A 335 32.66 -12.18 8.01
N ASP A 336 33.71 -12.97 7.85
CA ASP A 336 33.61 -14.33 7.27
C ASP A 336 32.66 -15.23 8.06
N SER A 337 32.65 -15.11 9.40
CA SER A 337 31.73 -15.85 10.26
C SER A 337 30.24 -15.53 10.01
N LEU A 338 29.90 -14.30 9.63
CA LEU A 338 28.52 -13.94 9.26
C LEU A 338 28.19 -14.41 7.84
N ARG A 339 29.16 -14.30 6.92
CA ARG A 339 29.01 -14.77 5.54
C ARG A 339 28.75 -16.28 5.51
N GLU A 340 29.55 -17.08 6.21
CA GLU A 340 29.40 -18.54 6.31
C GLU A 340 28.02 -18.94 6.83
N GLN A 341 27.52 -18.28 7.89
CA GLN A 341 26.18 -18.54 8.43
C GLN A 341 25.05 -18.23 7.42
N ILE A 342 25.20 -17.15 6.65
CA ILE A 342 24.23 -16.77 5.61
C ILE A 342 24.26 -17.81 4.48
N ASP A 343 25.44 -18.17 3.97
CA ASP A 343 25.62 -19.14 2.89
C ASP A 343 25.09 -20.54 3.27
N GLU A 344 25.33 -20.97 4.50
CA GLU A 344 24.81 -22.23 5.04
C GLU A 344 23.28 -22.26 5.01
N GLN A 345 22.62 -21.20 5.50
CA GLN A 345 21.15 -21.15 5.55
C GLN A 345 20.51 -21.06 4.16
N ILE A 346 21.12 -20.34 3.23
CA ILE A 346 20.68 -20.30 1.82
C ILE A 346 20.76 -21.69 1.21
N THR A 347 21.88 -22.39 1.42
CA THR A 347 22.08 -23.75 0.90
C THR A 347 21.05 -24.72 1.47
N MET A 348 20.76 -24.64 2.77
CA MET A 348 19.82 -25.56 3.44
C MET A 348 18.35 -25.31 3.05
N ASN A 349 17.93 -24.07 2.89
CA ASN A 349 16.50 -23.73 2.78
C ASN A 349 16.07 -23.29 1.37
N LEU A 350 17.00 -22.78 0.56
CA LEU A 350 16.71 -22.18 -0.75
C LEU A 350 17.46 -22.90 -1.89
N MET A 351 17.81 -24.17 -1.68
CA MET A 351 18.40 -25.00 -2.74
C MET A 351 17.49 -25.02 -3.98
N GLY A 352 18.10 -24.83 -5.15
CA GLY A 352 17.42 -24.81 -6.44
C GLY A 352 16.81 -23.46 -6.84
N VAL A 353 16.84 -22.45 -5.97
CA VAL A 353 16.43 -21.08 -6.33
C VAL A 353 17.53 -20.41 -7.15
N SER A 354 17.17 -19.85 -8.31
CA SER A 354 18.10 -19.20 -9.25
C SER A 354 18.13 -17.68 -9.14
N SER A 355 17.11 -17.07 -8.54
CA SER A 355 17.01 -15.63 -8.35
C SER A 355 16.31 -15.28 -7.04
N PHE A 356 16.79 -14.25 -6.37
CA PHE A 356 16.29 -13.78 -5.08
C PHE A 356 15.84 -12.34 -5.13
N VAL A 357 14.90 -12.02 -4.25
CA VAL A 357 14.57 -10.66 -3.83
C VAL A 357 15.06 -10.44 -2.40
N VAL A 358 15.79 -9.36 -2.17
CA VAL A 358 16.34 -8.98 -0.87
C VAL A 358 15.60 -7.76 -0.35
N ARG A 359 14.78 -7.92 0.69
CA ARG A 359 13.89 -6.88 1.21
C ARG A 359 14.30 -6.41 2.60
N SER A 360 14.10 -5.13 2.85
CA SER A 360 14.13 -4.54 4.19
C SER A 360 13.01 -5.09 5.07
N SER A 361 13.31 -5.32 6.35
CA SER A 361 12.31 -5.61 7.38
C SER A 361 12.75 -4.94 8.67
N SER A 362 12.32 -3.71 8.91
CA SER A 362 12.72 -2.93 10.10
C SER A 362 11.74 -3.11 11.26
N ASN A 363 12.18 -2.83 12.49
CA ASN A 363 11.27 -2.60 13.62
C ASN A 363 10.68 -1.18 13.64
N ALA A 364 11.28 -0.26 12.88
CA ALA A 364 10.78 1.09 12.66
C ALA A 364 10.00 1.17 11.33
N GLU A 365 9.14 0.18 11.10
CA GLU A 365 8.32 0.03 9.90
C GLU A 365 6.90 -0.41 10.30
N ASP A 366 5.91 0.11 9.58
CA ASP A 366 4.47 -0.17 9.76
C ASP A 366 4.00 -0.01 11.23
N LEU A 367 4.40 1.10 11.86
CA LEU A 367 3.93 1.50 13.19
C LEU A 367 2.61 2.29 13.06
N GLU A 368 1.75 2.24 14.08
CA GLU A 368 0.40 2.81 14.07
C GLU A 368 0.36 4.29 13.67
N GLU A 369 1.39 5.07 14.07
CA GLU A 369 1.52 6.50 13.75
C GLU A 369 2.69 6.79 12.76
N PHE A 370 3.32 5.75 12.21
CA PHE A 370 4.46 5.90 11.28
C PHE A 370 4.51 4.76 10.25
N SER A 371 4.12 5.08 9.01
CA SER A 371 4.33 4.19 7.87
C SER A 371 5.65 4.54 7.16
N ALA A 372 6.54 3.57 7.06
CA ALA A 372 7.79 3.68 6.30
C ALA A 372 7.63 3.19 4.84
N ALA A 373 6.41 3.21 4.30
CA ALA A 373 6.12 2.78 2.93
C ALA A 373 7.05 3.49 1.93
N GLY A 374 7.78 2.70 1.13
CA GLY A 374 8.72 3.23 0.13
C GLY A 374 9.92 4.00 0.69
N VAL A 375 10.26 3.83 1.98
CA VAL A 375 11.41 4.50 2.63
C VAL A 375 12.69 3.66 2.56
N TYR A 376 12.57 2.35 2.64
CA TYR A 376 13.68 1.39 2.66
C TYR A 376 13.84 0.66 1.32
N GLU A 377 15.01 0.08 1.10
CA GLU A 377 15.37 -0.54 -0.18
C GLU A 377 14.89 -2.00 -0.24
N SER A 378 14.40 -2.39 -1.42
CA SER A 378 14.21 -3.78 -1.84
C SER A 378 14.95 -3.99 -3.16
N ILE A 379 15.76 -5.05 -3.25
CA ILE A 379 16.59 -5.34 -4.42
C ILE A 379 16.09 -6.62 -5.06
N ASN A 380 15.56 -6.49 -6.28
CA ASN A 380 15.05 -7.60 -7.08
C ASN A 380 16.17 -8.20 -7.96
N HIS A 381 15.88 -9.33 -8.57
CA HIS A 381 16.73 -9.99 -9.56
C HIS A 381 18.17 -10.27 -9.12
N VAL A 382 18.33 -10.78 -7.90
CA VAL A 382 19.64 -11.11 -7.32
C VAL A 382 19.99 -12.56 -7.64
N THR A 383 20.88 -12.75 -8.62
CA THR A 383 21.19 -14.06 -9.22
C THR A 383 22.57 -14.63 -8.87
N THR A 384 23.39 -13.91 -8.11
CA THR A 384 24.77 -14.33 -7.76
C THR A 384 25.05 -14.08 -6.29
N ALA A 385 25.91 -14.91 -5.68
CA ALA A 385 26.31 -14.77 -4.28
C ALA A 385 26.89 -13.37 -3.97
N ASP A 386 27.76 -12.82 -4.83
CA ASP A 386 28.34 -11.49 -4.59
C ASP A 386 27.28 -10.38 -4.58
N LYS A 387 26.39 -10.37 -5.58
CA LYS A 387 25.24 -9.45 -5.60
C LYS A 387 24.33 -9.63 -4.38
N LEU A 388 24.19 -10.83 -3.85
CA LEU A 388 23.39 -11.09 -2.64
C LEU A 388 23.97 -10.36 -1.43
N PHE A 389 25.26 -10.52 -1.16
CA PHE A 389 25.92 -9.82 -0.06
C PHE A 389 25.98 -8.31 -0.28
N GLU A 390 26.14 -7.84 -1.52
CA GLU A 390 25.99 -6.42 -1.84
C GLU A 390 24.57 -5.90 -1.53
N SER A 391 23.55 -6.68 -1.86
CA SER A 391 22.15 -6.32 -1.65
C SER A 391 21.80 -6.27 -0.16
N ILE A 392 22.28 -7.24 0.65
CA ILE A 392 22.15 -7.20 2.11
C ILE A 392 22.75 -5.91 2.68
N LYS A 393 23.95 -5.51 2.24
CA LYS A 393 24.58 -4.24 2.67
C LYS A 393 23.78 -3.02 2.20
N LYS A 394 23.20 -3.05 0.99
CA LYS A 394 22.32 -1.96 0.51
C LYS A 394 21.07 -1.83 1.38
N VAL A 395 20.43 -2.94 1.75
CA VAL A 395 19.30 -2.94 2.68
C VAL A 395 19.69 -2.38 4.04
N TRP A 396 20.80 -2.83 4.64
CA TRP A 396 21.27 -2.27 5.91
C TRP A 396 21.61 -0.78 5.81
N ALA A 397 22.21 -0.34 4.70
CA ALA A 397 22.50 1.08 4.46
C ALA A 397 21.24 1.91 4.25
N SER A 398 20.14 1.33 3.75
CA SER A 398 18.88 2.05 3.52
C SER A 398 18.28 2.61 4.80
N LEU A 399 18.50 1.94 5.93
CA LEU A 399 18.14 2.44 7.27
C LEU A 399 18.78 3.79 7.57
N LEU A 400 19.85 4.18 6.89
CA LEU A 400 20.62 5.39 7.17
C LEU A 400 20.56 6.39 6.02
N SER A 401 19.58 6.25 5.12
CA SER A 401 19.33 7.26 4.09
C SER A 401 18.92 8.59 4.75
N PRO A 402 19.28 9.74 4.17
CA PRO A 402 18.86 11.06 4.67
C PRO A 402 17.33 11.13 4.91
N ARG A 403 16.55 10.61 3.95
CA ARG A 403 15.08 10.55 4.03
C ARG A 403 14.61 9.71 5.21
N SER A 404 15.10 8.47 5.37
CA SER A 404 14.70 7.59 6.46
C SER A 404 15.07 8.15 7.83
N THR A 405 16.26 8.71 7.97
CA THR A 405 16.75 9.30 9.22
C THR A 405 15.90 10.50 9.63
N ARG A 406 15.60 11.43 8.71
CA ARG A 406 14.77 12.59 9.01
C ARG A 406 13.33 12.22 9.34
N LEU A 407 12.72 11.31 8.57
CA LEU A 407 11.36 10.85 8.84
C LEU A 407 11.22 10.23 10.25
N ARG A 408 12.20 9.43 10.68
CA ARG A 408 12.23 8.87 12.04
C ARG A 408 12.47 9.95 13.10
N GLN A 409 13.38 10.89 12.85
CA GLN A 409 13.64 12.01 13.75
C GLN A 409 12.38 12.87 13.97
N GLU A 410 11.60 13.13 12.92
CA GLU A 410 10.35 13.90 12.97
C GLU A 410 9.29 13.29 13.90
N VAL A 411 9.27 11.96 14.00
CA VAL A 411 8.34 11.21 14.87
C VAL A 411 9.01 10.71 16.15
N GLY A 412 10.21 11.20 16.46
CA GLY A 412 10.93 10.89 17.70
C GLY A 412 11.47 9.45 17.81
N ILE A 413 11.60 8.73 16.69
CA ILE A 413 12.20 7.40 16.67
C ILE A 413 13.73 7.54 16.77
N SER A 414 14.29 6.96 17.84
CA SER A 414 15.72 6.98 18.10
C SER A 414 16.51 6.14 17.10
N LEU A 415 17.70 6.63 16.73
CA LEU A 415 18.67 5.86 15.96
C LEU A 415 19.17 4.63 16.72
N ASP A 416 19.25 4.69 18.05
CA ASP A 416 19.72 3.60 18.91
C ASP A 416 18.77 2.40 18.96
N ASP A 417 17.49 2.67 18.77
CA ASP A 417 16.43 1.67 18.83
C ASP A 417 15.96 1.22 17.44
N SER A 418 16.65 1.67 16.38
CA SER A 418 16.31 1.35 14.99
C SER A 418 17.21 0.26 14.43
N TYR A 419 16.63 -0.86 14.01
CA TYR A 419 17.33 -1.99 13.43
C TYR A 419 16.71 -2.42 12.09
N MET A 420 17.53 -3.06 11.27
CA MET A 420 17.15 -3.57 9.95
C MET A 420 17.43 -5.06 9.86
N GLY A 421 16.35 -5.84 9.82
CA GLY A 421 16.36 -7.23 9.40
C GLY A 421 16.33 -7.30 7.88
N VAL A 422 16.63 -8.47 7.33
CA VAL A 422 16.65 -8.68 5.88
C VAL A 422 15.88 -9.94 5.54
N VAL A 423 14.93 -9.84 4.61
CA VAL A 423 14.26 -11.00 4.03
C VAL A 423 14.95 -11.34 2.72
N ILE A 424 15.43 -12.58 2.58
CA ILE A 424 15.92 -13.14 1.31
C ILE A 424 14.86 -14.11 0.83
N GLN A 425 14.16 -13.75 -0.24
CA GLN A 425 13.03 -14.51 -0.74
C GLN A 425 13.27 -14.98 -2.17
N GLU A 426 12.76 -16.15 -2.52
CA GLU A 426 12.64 -16.63 -3.90
C GLU A 426 11.92 -15.59 -4.76
N GLU A 427 12.52 -15.21 -5.88
CA GLU A 427 11.89 -14.34 -6.86
C GLU A 427 10.90 -15.14 -7.71
N VAL A 428 9.66 -14.66 -7.81
CA VAL A 428 8.64 -15.25 -8.68
C VAL A 428 8.59 -14.46 -9.97
N PRO A 429 8.88 -15.06 -11.13
CA PRO A 429 8.76 -14.38 -12.41
C PRO A 429 7.28 -14.19 -12.76
N SER A 430 6.79 -12.95 -12.74
CA SER A 430 5.47 -12.62 -13.26
C SER A 430 5.40 -11.15 -13.70
N ASP A 431 4.75 -10.93 -14.83
CA ASP A 431 4.41 -9.59 -15.35
C ASP A 431 3.02 -9.12 -14.88
N PHE A 432 2.27 -9.97 -14.18
CA PHE A 432 0.94 -9.67 -13.66
C PHE A 432 0.95 -9.61 -12.12
N GLY A 433 0.57 -8.45 -11.59
CA GLY A 433 0.48 -8.26 -10.15
C GLY A 433 0.04 -6.85 -9.77
N GLY A 434 0.12 -6.56 -8.49
CA GLY A 434 -0.17 -5.24 -7.96
C GLY A 434 -0.40 -5.23 -6.46
N VAL A 435 -1.33 -4.37 -6.04
CA VAL A 435 -1.60 -4.10 -4.63
C VAL A 435 -3.10 -4.18 -4.39
N MET A 436 -3.50 -4.83 -3.29
CA MET A 436 -4.88 -4.93 -2.86
C MET A 436 -5.02 -4.39 -1.44
N VAL A 437 -6.08 -3.63 -1.20
CA VAL A 437 -6.53 -3.30 0.16
C VAL A 437 -7.94 -3.82 0.41
N THR A 438 -8.19 -4.39 1.58
CA THR A 438 -9.50 -4.97 1.93
C THR A 438 -10.53 -3.93 2.39
N THR A 439 -10.50 -2.74 1.79
CA THR A 439 -11.47 -1.68 1.97
C THR A 439 -11.54 -0.85 0.69
N ASN A 440 -12.62 -0.09 0.49
CA ASN A 440 -12.62 0.94 -0.54
C ASN A 440 -12.01 2.24 0.05
N PRO A 441 -10.80 2.66 -0.37
CA PRO A 441 -10.15 3.84 0.21
C PRO A 441 -10.91 5.14 -0.05
N THR A 442 -11.74 5.21 -1.10
CA THR A 442 -12.54 6.41 -1.44
C THR A 442 -13.93 6.40 -0.80
N ASN A 443 -14.41 5.24 -0.34
CA ASN A 443 -15.66 5.11 0.41
C ASN A 443 -15.54 4.02 1.47
N ARG A 444 -14.84 4.32 2.57
CA ARG A 444 -14.59 3.37 3.66
C ARG A 444 -15.87 2.93 4.40
N SER A 445 -16.99 3.64 4.22
CA SER A 445 -18.26 3.28 4.84
C SER A 445 -18.91 2.05 4.20
N ASP A 446 -18.61 1.79 2.92
CA ASP A 446 -19.04 0.56 2.25
C ASP A 446 -18.10 -0.59 2.59
N PHE A 447 -18.48 -1.38 3.58
CA PHE A 447 -17.70 -2.52 4.04
C PHE A 447 -17.60 -3.65 3.00
N ARG A 448 -18.47 -3.71 1.98
CA ARG A 448 -18.57 -4.89 1.11
C ARG A 448 -17.38 -5.03 0.15
N ASN A 449 -16.76 -3.90 -0.18
CA ASN A 449 -15.86 -3.77 -1.30
C ASN A 449 -14.38 -3.88 -0.90
N VAL A 450 -13.61 -4.57 -1.74
CA VAL A 450 -12.15 -4.66 -1.71
C VAL A 450 -11.62 -3.92 -2.94
N TYR A 451 -10.60 -3.10 -2.75
CA TYR A 451 -10.00 -2.30 -3.82
C TYR A 451 -8.68 -2.93 -4.28
N LEU A 452 -8.49 -3.03 -5.60
CA LEU A 452 -7.28 -3.60 -6.21
C LEU A 452 -6.71 -2.67 -7.28
N ASN A 453 -5.39 -2.54 -7.28
CA ASN A 453 -4.60 -2.07 -8.42
C ASN A 453 -3.94 -3.27 -9.09
N ALA A 454 -3.95 -3.31 -10.42
CA ALA A 454 -3.26 -4.33 -11.21
C ALA A 454 -2.47 -3.71 -12.37
N SER A 455 -1.34 -4.32 -12.72
CA SER A 455 -0.56 -4.05 -13.95
C SER A 455 -0.18 -5.36 -14.61
N VAL A 456 -0.07 -5.29 -15.93
CA VAL A 456 0.35 -6.38 -16.84
C VAL A 456 1.69 -6.10 -17.52
N LYS A 457 2.37 -5.01 -17.14
CA LYS A 457 3.63 -4.56 -17.76
C LYS A 457 4.80 -4.55 -16.78
N SER A 458 4.56 -4.16 -15.53
CA SER A 458 5.54 -4.20 -14.44
C SER A 458 4.86 -3.90 -13.10
N VAL A 459 5.05 -4.79 -12.13
CA VAL A 459 4.52 -4.63 -10.76
C VAL A 459 5.33 -3.61 -9.97
N GLU A 460 6.63 -3.50 -10.26
CA GLU A 460 7.55 -2.51 -9.67
C GLU A 460 7.10 -1.07 -10.00
N ASN A 461 6.59 -0.85 -11.22
CA ASN A 461 6.14 0.47 -11.68
C ASN A 461 4.86 0.95 -10.97
N ILE A 462 3.99 0.04 -10.50
CA ILE A 462 2.80 0.39 -9.72
C ILE A 462 3.19 0.84 -8.32
N VAL A 463 4.04 0.05 -7.64
CA VAL A 463 4.49 0.38 -6.28
C VAL A 463 5.27 1.69 -6.31
N GLY A 464 6.09 1.92 -7.34
CA GLY A 464 6.80 3.19 -7.55
C GLY A 464 5.95 4.32 -8.13
N GLY A 465 4.67 4.12 -8.43
CA GLY A 465 3.75 5.15 -8.92
C GLY A 465 4.15 5.79 -10.27
N THR A 466 4.86 5.07 -11.14
CA THR A 466 5.32 5.59 -12.44
C THR A 466 4.29 5.41 -13.55
N GLU A 467 3.55 4.30 -13.53
CA GLU A 467 2.42 3.99 -14.42
C GLU A 467 1.09 4.04 -13.64
N LEU A 468 0.01 4.44 -14.29
CA LEU A 468 -1.33 4.36 -13.71
C LEU A 468 -1.85 2.92 -13.84
N PRO A 469 -2.10 2.21 -12.73
CA PRO A 469 -2.59 0.85 -12.77
C PRO A 469 -4.07 0.79 -13.17
N ILE A 470 -4.51 -0.39 -13.61
CA ILE A 470 -5.93 -0.70 -13.72
C ILE A 470 -6.48 -0.82 -12.30
N GLN A 471 -7.65 -0.23 -12.05
CA GLN A 471 -8.27 -0.12 -10.73
C GLN A 471 -9.59 -0.88 -10.70
N TYR A 472 -9.79 -1.71 -9.68
CA TYR A 472 -10.96 -2.55 -9.51
C TYR A 472 -11.59 -2.39 -8.14
N LEU A 473 -12.91 -2.62 -8.09
CA LEU A 473 -13.63 -2.93 -6.86
C LEU A 473 -14.27 -4.31 -6.98
N PHE A 474 -14.06 -5.16 -5.99
CA PHE A 474 -14.70 -6.47 -5.87
C PHE A 474 -15.56 -6.52 -4.60
N ASN A 475 -16.82 -6.94 -4.75
CA ASN A 475 -17.74 -7.12 -3.65
C ASN A 475 -17.61 -8.55 -3.12
N THR A 476 -16.99 -8.69 -1.94
CA THR A 476 -16.71 -9.99 -1.32
C THR A 476 -17.87 -10.54 -0.49
N VAL A 477 -19.00 -9.83 -0.46
CA VAL A 477 -20.20 -10.24 0.29
C VAL A 477 -21.22 -10.81 -0.67
N GLU A 478 -21.58 -10.05 -1.69
CA GLU A 478 -22.66 -10.41 -2.61
C GLU A 478 -22.13 -10.92 -3.96
N GLY A 479 -20.81 -10.83 -4.19
CA GLY A 479 -20.16 -11.24 -5.43
C GLY A 479 -20.07 -10.11 -6.46
N GLY A 480 -19.29 -10.35 -7.50
CA GLY A 480 -19.07 -9.43 -8.61
C GLY A 480 -17.88 -8.49 -8.43
N GLY A 481 -17.36 -8.02 -9.56
CA GLY A 481 -16.31 -7.02 -9.65
C GLY A 481 -16.66 -5.97 -10.69
N LYS A 482 -16.05 -4.78 -10.59
CA LYS A 482 -16.18 -3.72 -11.58
C LYS A 482 -14.86 -3.00 -11.79
N THR A 483 -14.67 -2.51 -13.01
CA THR A 483 -13.48 -1.76 -13.40
C THR A 483 -13.72 -0.28 -13.19
N LEU A 484 -12.97 0.32 -12.25
CA LEU A 484 -13.04 1.74 -11.95
C LEU A 484 -12.24 2.59 -12.93
N SER A 485 -11.07 2.13 -13.34
CA SER A 485 -10.18 2.88 -14.23
C SER A 485 -9.27 1.91 -14.96
N LEU A 486 -9.01 2.17 -16.25
CA LEU A 486 -8.04 1.42 -17.04
C LEU A 486 -6.59 1.92 -16.85
N GLY A 487 -6.41 3.06 -16.18
CA GLY A 487 -5.08 3.68 -16.04
C GLY A 487 -4.42 3.87 -17.41
N ASP A 488 -3.19 3.38 -17.55
CA ASP A 488 -2.42 3.44 -18.81
C ASP A 488 -2.61 2.19 -19.71
N ALA A 489 -3.59 1.33 -19.40
CA ALA A 489 -3.91 0.17 -20.21
C ALA A 489 -4.92 0.52 -21.32
N ASP A 490 -4.72 -0.05 -22.51
CA ASP A 490 -5.63 0.16 -23.66
C ASP A 490 -6.97 -0.57 -23.50
N ARG A 491 -6.99 -1.65 -22.71
CA ARG A 491 -8.14 -2.53 -22.51
C ARG A 491 -8.10 -3.15 -21.12
N ASP A 492 -9.27 -3.60 -20.68
CA ASP A 492 -9.42 -4.36 -19.44
C ASP A 492 -8.81 -5.76 -19.53
N LEU A 493 -8.67 -6.41 -18.37
CA LEU A 493 -8.15 -7.76 -18.24
C LEU A 493 -9.14 -8.81 -18.76
N PRO A 494 -8.64 -9.94 -19.30
CA PRO A 494 -9.47 -11.08 -19.64
C PRO A 494 -10.18 -11.67 -18.42
N THR A 495 -11.33 -12.32 -18.65
CA THR A 495 -12.19 -12.89 -17.61
C THR A 495 -11.45 -13.83 -16.64
N GLU A 496 -10.51 -14.64 -17.14
CA GLU A 496 -9.70 -15.53 -16.30
C GLU A 496 -8.90 -14.76 -15.24
N GLN A 497 -8.29 -13.63 -15.61
CA GLN A 497 -7.55 -12.78 -14.67
C GLN A 497 -8.49 -12.01 -13.74
N LEU A 498 -9.66 -11.57 -14.22
CA LEU A 498 -10.68 -10.96 -13.36
C LEU A 498 -11.20 -11.94 -12.29
N ASN A 499 -11.38 -13.22 -12.65
CA ASN A 499 -11.76 -14.26 -11.71
C ASN A 499 -10.68 -14.48 -10.65
N LEU A 500 -9.41 -14.49 -11.05
CA LEU A 500 -8.27 -14.59 -10.13
C LEU A 500 -8.21 -13.39 -9.17
N LEU A 501 -8.48 -12.18 -9.65
CA LEU A 501 -8.61 -10.99 -8.80
C LEU A 501 -9.77 -11.10 -7.81
N GLY A 502 -10.90 -11.68 -8.22
CA GLY A 502 -12.02 -11.97 -7.32
C GLY A 502 -11.66 -12.97 -6.22
N GLN A 503 -10.92 -14.03 -6.56
CA GLN A 503 -10.38 -14.99 -5.59
C GLN A 503 -9.40 -14.32 -4.62
N LEU A 504 -8.52 -13.45 -5.11
CA LEU A 504 -7.62 -12.67 -4.28
C LEU A 504 -8.38 -11.74 -3.33
N ALA A 505 -9.40 -11.03 -3.82
CA ALA A 505 -10.22 -10.16 -2.99
C ALA A 505 -10.85 -10.92 -1.81
N PHE A 506 -11.38 -12.10 -2.10
CA PHE A 506 -11.95 -12.98 -1.08
C PHE A 506 -10.89 -13.54 -0.12
N ALA A 507 -9.73 -13.99 -0.62
CA ALA A 507 -8.60 -14.40 0.20
C ALA A 507 -8.18 -13.27 1.16
N GLY A 508 -8.13 -12.03 0.65
CA GLY A 508 -7.85 -10.84 1.43
C GLY A 508 -8.77 -10.70 2.65
N ARG A 509 -10.08 -10.94 2.51
CA ARG A 509 -11.03 -10.88 3.65
C ARG A 509 -10.79 -11.96 4.70
N LEU A 510 -10.42 -13.17 4.28
CA LEU A 510 -10.04 -14.23 5.22
C LEU A 510 -8.77 -13.84 5.99
N LEU A 511 -7.78 -13.30 5.28
CA LEU A 511 -6.53 -12.83 5.88
C LEU A 511 -6.74 -11.62 6.80
N GLN A 512 -7.59 -10.66 6.42
CA GLN A 512 -8.02 -9.55 7.27
C GLN A 512 -8.54 -10.05 8.63
N SER A 513 -9.34 -11.12 8.62
CA SER A 513 -9.89 -11.67 9.86
C SER A 513 -8.78 -12.17 10.80
N HIS A 514 -7.72 -12.74 10.25
CA HIS A 514 -6.58 -13.20 11.05
C HIS A 514 -5.69 -12.05 11.55
N PHE A 515 -5.30 -11.16 10.64
CA PHE A 515 -4.35 -10.07 10.90
C PHE A 515 -4.96 -8.87 11.61
N SER A 516 -6.28 -8.84 11.80
CA SER A 516 -6.92 -7.84 12.66
C SER A 516 -6.41 -7.98 14.11
N PRO A 517 -5.93 -6.88 14.72
CA PRO A 517 -5.41 -6.89 16.09
C PRO A 517 -6.50 -7.16 17.12
N ASP A 518 -7.75 -6.81 16.79
CA ASP A 518 -8.92 -7.00 17.64
C ASP A 518 -9.99 -7.88 16.97
N TYR A 519 -10.95 -8.31 17.78
CA TYR A 519 -12.10 -9.13 17.35
C TYR A 519 -13.21 -8.33 16.66
N THR A 520 -12.98 -7.04 16.36
CA THR A 520 -13.90 -6.28 15.50
C THR A 520 -13.67 -6.58 14.03
N PHE A 521 -12.54 -7.22 13.68
CA PHE A 521 -12.11 -7.57 12.32
C PHE A 521 -12.22 -6.39 11.32
N SER A 522 -12.19 -5.16 11.84
CA SER A 522 -12.46 -3.93 11.08
C SER A 522 -11.21 -3.33 10.47
N TRP A 523 -10.03 -3.86 10.81
CA TRP A 523 -8.75 -3.38 10.31
C TRP A 523 -8.48 -3.99 8.94
N PRO A 524 -8.53 -3.20 7.85
CA PRO A 524 -8.18 -3.69 6.53
C PRO A 524 -6.71 -4.10 6.47
N VAL A 525 -6.38 -4.95 5.49
CA VAL A 525 -5.00 -5.32 5.18
C VAL A 525 -4.63 -4.81 3.80
N ASP A 526 -3.36 -4.48 3.63
CA ASP A 526 -2.68 -4.12 2.40
C ASP A 526 -1.79 -5.29 1.98
N ILE A 527 -1.98 -5.79 0.76
CA ILE A 527 -1.36 -6.99 0.22
C ILE A 527 -0.70 -6.67 -1.11
N GLU A 528 0.61 -6.90 -1.19
CA GLU A 528 1.35 -6.92 -2.44
C GLU A 528 1.32 -8.34 -3.01
N TRP A 529 0.97 -8.47 -4.28
CA TRP A 529 0.73 -9.77 -4.90
C TRP A 529 1.25 -9.83 -6.34
N LEU A 530 1.61 -11.05 -6.75
CA LEU A 530 1.81 -11.45 -8.14
C LEU A 530 0.84 -12.57 -8.47
N ALA A 531 0.56 -12.76 -9.74
CA ALA A 531 -0.19 -13.89 -10.22
C ALA A 531 0.50 -14.51 -11.43
N SER A 532 0.59 -15.83 -11.46
CA SER A 532 1.07 -16.57 -12.62
C SER A 532 0.14 -17.75 -12.83
N GLU A 533 -0.37 -17.89 -14.06
CA GLU A 533 -1.37 -18.91 -14.40
C GLU A 533 -2.57 -18.82 -13.42
N ASP A 534 -2.81 -19.88 -12.65
CA ASP A 534 -3.94 -20.00 -11.73
C ASP A 534 -3.54 -19.79 -10.26
N ARG A 535 -2.34 -19.28 -9.96
CA ARG A 535 -1.85 -19.11 -8.57
C ARG A 535 -1.53 -17.67 -8.23
N ILE A 536 -1.95 -17.28 -7.03
CA ILE A 536 -1.63 -15.98 -6.45
C ILE A 536 -0.47 -16.13 -5.49
N TYR A 537 0.56 -15.31 -5.68
CA TYR A 537 1.71 -15.20 -4.82
C TYR A 537 1.58 -13.94 -3.97
N ILE A 538 1.48 -14.09 -2.66
CA ILE A 538 1.53 -12.94 -1.75
C ILE A 538 3.00 -12.64 -1.43
N LEU A 539 3.44 -11.45 -1.80
CA LEU A 539 4.80 -10.97 -1.57
C LEU A 539 4.95 -10.25 -0.23
N GLN A 540 3.88 -9.62 0.23
CA GLN A 540 3.84 -8.86 1.47
C GLN A 540 2.40 -8.75 1.97
N LEU A 541 2.23 -8.72 3.29
CA LEU A 541 0.97 -8.39 3.94
C LEU A 541 1.25 -7.48 5.13
N ARG A 542 0.45 -6.43 5.29
CA ARG A 542 0.46 -5.58 6.48
C ARG A 542 -0.94 -5.03 6.80
N PRO A 543 -1.22 -4.66 8.05
CA PRO A 543 -2.39 -3.84 8.37
C PRO A 543 -2.37 -2.54 7.57
N TYR A 544 -3.53 -2.13 7.04
CA TYR A 544 -3.70 -0.86 6.34
C TYR A 544 -4.20 0.20 7.31
N ALA A 545 -3.45 1.32 7.40
CA ALA A 545 -3.71 2.39 8.35
C ALA A 545 -5.10 3.04 8.13
N LYS A 546 -5.72 3.45 9.24
CA LYS A 546 -7.08 4.01 9.25
C LYS A 546 -7.15 5.41 8.66
#